data_AF-A0A3R7NC26-F1
#
_entry.id   AF-A0A3R7NC26-F1
#
_cell.length_a   1.000
_cell.length_b   1.000
_cell.length_c   1.000
_cell.angle_alpha   90.00
_cell.angle_beta   90.00
_cell.angle_gamma   90.00
#
_symmetry.space_group_name_H-M   'P 1'
#
loop_
_entity.id
_entity.type
_entity.pdbx_description
1 polymer ?
#
loop_
_entity_poly.entity_id
_entity_poly.type
_entity_poly.pdbx_seq_one_letter_code
_entity_poly.pdbx_strand_id
1 'polypeptide(L)'
;TVVLLIMLLFGGFLLNSQTMPSSVGWLKQLSIFSYAFEILMTNELKGLILKFDAPGYPAVPVYGEVYLKTLGMDYENRYYDVVALSLIAVSLQVLAYLFLSLQVPLHQDMDDYDEVNRVERKEEV
;
A
#
# COMPACT_ATOMS: atom_id res chain seq x y z
N THR A 1 -12.67 3.97 -4.31
CA THR A 1 -11.88 5.12 -4.82
C THR A 1 -11.54 6.13 -3.73
N VAL A 2 -12.49 6.58 -2.90
CA VAL A 2 -12.23 7.52 -1.78
C VAL A 2 -11.15 7.04 -0.80
N VAL A 3 -11.12 5.73 -0.52
CA VAL A 3 -10.10 5.11 0.36
C VAL A 3 -8.67 5.39 -0.12
N LEU A 4 -8.41 5.33 -1.43
CA LEU A 4 -7.08 5.58 -1.98
C LEU A 4 -6.65 7.05 -1.83
N LEU A 5 -7.60 7.99 -1.97
CA LEU A 5 -7.34 9.41 -1.79
C LEU A 5 -7.01 9.74 -0.33
N ILE A 6 -7.71 9.10 0.62
CA ILE A 6 -7.42 9.23 2.05
C ILE A 6 -6.03 8.66 2.35
N MET A 7 -5.67 7.51 1.77
CA MET A 7 -4.33 6.94 1.91
C MET A 7 -3.25 7.86 1.33
N LEU A 8 -3.50 8.54 0.20
CA LEU A 8 -2.57 9.50 -0.40
C LEU A 8 -2.39 10.76 0.46
N LEU A 9 -3.47 11.27 1.07
CA LEU A 9 -3.41 12.42 2.00
C LEU A 9 -2.43 12.17 3.15
N PHE A 10 -2.46 10.94 3.69
CA PHE A 10 -1.59 10.51 4.79
C PHE A 10 -0.31 9.81 4.32
N GLY A 11 -0.04 9.80 3.01
CA GLY A 11 1.09 9.10 2.39
C GLY A 11 2.40 9.87 2.38
N GLY A 12 2.55 10.92 3.19
CA GLY A 12 3.79 11.71 3.27
C GLY A 12 3.99 12.77 2.16
N PHE A 13 3.17 12.78 1.11
CA PHE A 13 3.21 13.79 0.05
C PHE A 13 2.51 15.10 0.43
N LEU A 14 1.27 15.03 0.94
CA LEU A 14 0.45 16.22 1.27
C LEU A 14 0.57 16.67 2.73
N LEU A 15 0.98 15.78 3.62
CA LEU A 15 1.13 16.02 5.04
C LEU A 15 2.54 15.62 5.48
N ASN A 16 3.25 16.55 6.10
CA ASN A 16 4.58 16.28 6.64
C ASN A 16 4.45 15.31 7.83
N SER A 17 5.24 14.23 7.78
CA SER A 17 5.27 13.20 8.82
C SER A 17 5.71 13.71 10.18
N GLN A 18 6.50 14.80 10.24
CA GLN A 18 7.00 15.37 11.51
C GLN A 18 5.97 16.23 12.24
N THR A 19 5.04 16.86 11.51
CA THR A 19 4.03 17.76 12.09
C THR A 19 2.75 17.03 12.49
N MET A 20 2.72 15.70 12.33
CA MET A 20 1.52 14.90 12.53
C MET A 20 1.31 14.55 14.01
N PRO A 21 0.11 14.76 14.57
CA PRO A 21 -0.16 14.34 15.95
C PRO A 21 -0.06 12.82 16.08
N SER A 22 0.51 12.35 17.18
CA SER A 22 0.75 10.93 17.46
C SER A 22 -0.52 10.07 17.37
N SER A 23 -1.69 10.65 17.67
CA SER A 23 -3.00 10.00 17.54
C SER A 23 -3.37 9.61 16.10
N VAL A 24 -2.79 10.24 15.08
CA VAL A 24 -3.06 9.99 13.65
C VAL A 24 -1.86 9.32 12.97
N GLY A 25 -0.70 9.23 13.63
CA GLY A 25 0.53 8.65 13.07
C GLY A 25 0.40 7.17 12.64
N TRP A 26 -0.54 6.42 13.23
CA TRP A 26 -0.81 5.03 12.82
C TRP A 26 -1.51 4.93 11.45
N LEU A 27 -2.25 5.95 11.01
CA LEU A 27 -2.86 5.98 9.68
C LEU A 27 -1.81 6.03 8.56
N LYS A 28 -0.67 6.68 8.82
CA LYS A 28 0.48 6.66 7.91
C LYS A 28 0.95 5.23 7.66
N GLN A 29 1.04 4.42 8.72
CA GLN A 29 1.52 3.03 8.66
C GLN A 29 0.54 2.08 7.96
N LEU A 30 -0.73 2.46 7.83
CA LEU A 30 -1.72 1.70 7.04
C LEU A 30 -1.67 2.07 5.55
N SER A 31 -1.01 3.18 5.19
CA SER A 31 -1.03 3.70 3.83
C SER A 31 0.05 3.07 2.95
N ILE A 32 -0.39 2.31 1.94
CA ILE A 32 0.47 1.78 0.86
C ILE A 32 1.21 2.93 0.15
N PHE A 33 0.55 4.09 0.01
CA PHE A 33 1.17 5.25 -0.62
C PHE A 33 2.32 5.83 0.20
N SER A 34 2.27 5.75 1.54
CA SER A 34 3.37 6.25 2.38
C SER A 34 4.67 5.52 2.09
N TYR A 35 4.64 4.18 2.13
CA TYR A 35 5.82 3.36 1.88
C TYR A 35 6.30 3.45 0.44
N ALA A 36 5.37 3.45 -0.53
CA ALA A 36 5.73 3.57 -1.94
C ALA A 36 6.36 4.94 -2.27
N PHE A 37 5.82 6.02 -1.71
CA PHE A 37 6.35 7.36 -1.91
C PHE A 37 7.76 7.51 -1.34
N GLU A 38 8.01 6.97 -0.15
CA GLU A 38 9.31 7.00 0.51
C GLU A 38 10.39 6.25 -0.30
N ILE A 39 10.05 5.07 -0.85
CA ILE A 39 10.94 4.30 -1.74
C ILE A 39 11.25 5.08 -3.02
N LEU A 40 10.23 5.64 -3.68
CA LEU A 40 10.38 6.35 -4.94
C LEU A 40 11.22 7.62 -4.77
N MET A 41 10.91 8.43 -3.75
CA MET A 41 11.65 9.67 -3.47
C MET A 41 13.09 9.38 -3.07
N THR A 42 13.33 8.35 -2.26
CA THR A 42 14.68 7.91 -1.92
C THR A 42 15.44 7.44 -3.15
N ASN A 43 14.78 6.71 -4.06
CA ASN A 43 15.41 6.23 -5.28
C ASN A 43 15.77 7.37 -6.26
N GLU A 44 14.96 8.43 -6.29
CA GLU A 44 15.17 9.57 -7.20
C GLU A 44 16.20 10.57 -6.67
N LEU A 45 16.16 10.87 -5.37
CA LEU A 45 16.96 11.97 -4.80
C LEU A 45 18.30 11.52 -4.21
N LYS A 46 18.50 10.23 -3.97
CA LYS A 46 19.76 9.72 -3.41
C LYS A 46 20.91 9.96 -4.39
N GLY A 47 21.94 10.67 -3.94
CA GLY A 47 23.10 11.06 -4.74
C GLY A 47 22.84 12.23 -5.69
N LEU A 48 21.64 12.81 -5.71
CA LEU A 48 21.33 13.98 -6.53
C LEU A 48 21.80 15.26 -5.82
N ILE A 49 22.45 16.16 -6.57
CA ILE A 49 22.83 17.49 -6.07
C ILE A 49 21.87 18.51 -6.69
N LEU A 50 21.07 19.15 -5.83
CA LEU A 50 20.13 20.19 -6.19
C LEU A 50 20.80 21.56 -6.05
N LYS A 51 20.47 22.49 -6.94
CA LYS A 51 20.90 23.89 -6.83
C LYS A 51 19.79 24.67 -6.13
N PHE A 52 20.04 25.13 -4.91
CA PHE A 52 19.13 26.01 -4.20
C PHE A 52 19.43 27.46 -4.54
N ASP A 53 18.47 28.14 -5.17
CA ASP A 53 18.60 29.53 -5.62
C ASP A 53 17.59 30.40 -4.87
N ALA A 54 18.06 31.08 -3.82
CA ALA A 54 17.25 31.98 -3.01
C ALA A 54 17.47 33.44 -3.46
N PRO A 55 16.40 34.23 -3.67
CA PRO A 55 16.53 35.64 -4.04
C PRO A 55 17.43 36.40 -3.05
N GLY A 56 18.50 37.00 -3.56
CA GLY A 56 19.46 37.77 -2.74
C GLY A 56 20.61 36.96 -2.13
N TYR A 57 20.72 35.65 -2.42
CA TYR A 57 21.82 34.80 -1.95
C TYR A 57 22.49 34.06 -3.13
N PRO A 58 23.80 33.76 -3.04
CA PRO A 58 24.45 32.91 -4.04
C PRO A 58 23.85 31.50 -4.00
N ALA A 59 23.69 30.89 -5.16
CA ALA A 59 23.13 29.55 -5.24
C ALA A 59 24.06 28.52 -4.59
N VAL A 60 23.49 27.67 -3.74
CA VAL A 60 24.25 26.69 -2.94
C VAL A 60 23.89 25.27 -3.40
N PRO A 61 24.87 24.37 -3.57
CA PRO A 61 24.58 22.95 -3.81
C PRO A 61 24.01 22.32 -2.54
N VAL A 62 22.89 21.63 -2.68
CA VAL A 62 22.20 20.92 -1.59
C VAL A 62 22.01 19.47 -2.02
N TYR A 63 22.42 18.54 -1.17
CA TYR A 63 22.21 17.12 -1.39
C TYR A 63 20.73 16.74 -1.31
N GLY A 64 20.25 15.88 -2.21
CA GLY A 64 18.87 15.40 -2.22
C GLY A 64 18.48 14.71 -0.92
N GLU A 65 19.42 14.10 -0.22
CA GLU A 65 19.25 13.53 1.12
C GLU A 65 18.83 14.58 2.16
N VAL A 66 19.33 15.81 2.04
CA VAL A 66 18.91 16.92 2.91
C VAL A 66 17.43 17.23 2.65
N TYR A 67 17.00 17.22 1.39
CA TYR A 67 15.59 17.41 1.03
C TYR A 67 14.71 16.28 1.56
N LEU A 68 15.13 15.01 1.42
CA LEU A 68 14.42 13.86 2.00
C LEU A 68 14.24 14.00 3.52
N LYS A 69 15.29 14.46 4.22
CA LYS A 69 15.24 14.73 5.66
C LYS A 69 14.29 15.87 6.02
N THR A 70 14.22 16.93 5.20
CA THR A 70 13.26 18.02 5.43
C THR A 70 11.80 17.58 5.30
N LEU A 71 11.52 16.59 4.46
CA LEU A 71 10.19 15.96 4.35
C LEU A 71 9.90 14.94 5.46
N GLY A 72 10.89 14.62 6.30
CA GLY A 72 10.75 13.66 7.39
C GLY A 72 10.74 12.20 6.94
N MET A 73 11.35 11.89 5.80
CA MET A 73 11.54 10.52 5.31
C MET A 73 12.81 9.91 5.91
N ASP A 74 12.73 8.63 6.28
CA ASP A 74 13.83 7.80 6.76
C ASP A 74 14.45 7.01 5.60
N TYR A 75 15.21 7.73 4.77
CA TYR A 75 15.82 7.20 3.56
C TYR A 75 16.93 6.15 3.83
N GLU A 76 17.41 6.02 5.07
CA GLU A 76 18.47 5.07 5.42
C GLU A 76 17.93 3.63 5.44
N ASN A 77 16.65 3.44 5.76
CA ASN A 77 16.05 2.12 5.94
C ASN A 77 15.03 1.74 4.84
N ARG A 78 15.33 2.02 3.57
CA ARG A 78 14.47 1.70 2.41
C ARG A 78 13.97 0.24 2.36
N TYR A 79 14.73 -0.70 2.92
CA TYR A 79 14.33 -2.11 2.98
C TYR A 79 13.07 -2.32 3.84
N TYR A 80 12.91 -1.54 4.90
CA TYR A 80 11.72 -1.59 5.75
C TYR A 80 10.46 -1.28 4.94
N ASP A 81 10.48 -0.24 4.12
CA ASP A 81 9.32 0.17 3.31
C ASP A 81 8.96 -0.89 2.27
N VAL A 82 9.97 -1.51 1.63
CA VAL A 82 9.75 -2.57 0.64
C VAL A 82 9.11 -3.80 1.30
N VAL A 83 9.61 -4.19 2.47
CA VAL A 83 9.04 -5.33 3.22
C VAL A 83 7.63 -5.01 3.69
N ALA A 84 7.37 -3.81 4.21
CA ALA A 84 6.04 -3.38 4.63
C ALA A 84 5.04 -3.42 3.47
N LEU A 85 5.41 -2.93 2.28
CA LEU A 85 4.58 -3.02 1.08
C LEU A 85 4.28 -4.47 0.69
N SER A 86 5.30 -5.33 0.71
CA SER A 86 5.13 -6.74 0.38
C SER A 86 4.18 -7.44 1.36
N LEU A 87 4.30 -7.16 2.66
CA LEU A 87 3.41 -7.68 3.70
C LEU A 87 1.97 -7.19 3.50
N ILE A 88 1.76 -5.91 3.17
CA ILE A 88 0.43 -5.38 2.89
C ILE A 88 -0.17 -6.05 1.64
N ALA A 89 0.61 -6.23 0.57
CA ALA A 89 0.14 -6.90 -0.64
C ALA A 89 -0.26 -8.37 -0.38
N VAL A 90 0.57 -9.13 0.33
CA VAL A 90 0.29 -10.53 0.68
C VAL A 90 -0.94 -10.62 1.60
N SER A 91 -1.05 -9.75 2.60
CA SER A 91 -2.20 -9.76 3.51
C SER A 91 -3.51 -9.44 2.80
N LEU A 92 -3.53 -8.47 1.88
CA LEU A 92 -4.70 -8.20 1.03
C LEU A 92 -5.05 -9.39 0.14
N GLN A 93 -4.06 -10.09 -0.41
CA GLN A 93 -4.29 -11.28 -1.24
C GLN A 93 -4.89 -12.43 -0.42
N VAL A 94 -4.38 -12.66 0.80
CA VAL A 94 -4.92 -13.67 1.72
C VAL A 94 -6.34 -13.31 2.16
N LEU A 95 -6.59 -12.05 2.51
CA LEU A 95 -7.94 -11.59 2.87
C LEU A 95 -8.92 -11.76 1.70
N ALA A 96 -8.52 -11.43 0.47
CA ALA A 96 -9.33 -11.65 -0.71
C ALA A 96 -9.63 -13.13 -0.94
N TYR A 97 -8.64 -14.01 -0.76
CA TYR A 97 -8.82 -15.45 -0.87
C TYR A 97 -9.79 -15.99 0.19
N LEU A 98 -9.64 -15.59 1.45
CA LEU A 98 -10.54 -15.99 2.53
C LEU A 98 -11.97 -15.48 2.29
N PHE A 99 -12.11 -14.23 1.85
CA PHE A 99 -13.41 -13.65 1.54
C PHE A 99 -14.11 -14.41 0.42
N LEU A 100 -13.37 -14.75 -0.65
CA LEU A 100 -13.90 -15.55 -1.74
C LEU A 100 -14.25 -16.98 -1.28
N SER A 101 -13.38 -17.60 -0.47
CA SER A 101 -13.62 -18.95 0.06
C SER A 101 -14.82 -19.02 1.01
N LEU A 102 -15.15 -17.95 1.73
CA LEU A 102 -16.33 -17.85 2.59
C LEU A 102 -17.60 -17.50 1.81
N GLN A 103 -17.47 -16.67 0.76
CA GLN A 103 -18.60 -16.22 -0.04
C GLN A 103 -19.03 -17.24 -1.10
N VAL A 104 -18.20 -18.23 -1.42
CA VAL A 104 -18.62 -19.41 -2.20
C VAL A 104 -19.34 -20.37 -1.25
N PRO A 105 -20.69 -20.36 -1.14
CA PRO A 105 -21.38 -21.53 -0.62
C PRO A 105 -20.97 -22.70 -1.52
N LEU A 106 -20.46 -23.74 -0.89
CA LEU A 106 -20.11 -24.99 -1.53
C LEU A 106 -21.25 -25.33 -2.50
N HIS A 107 -20.92 -25.49 -3.78
CA HIS A 107 -21.84 -25.80 -4.86
C HIS A 107 -22.41 -27.22 -4.69
N GLN A 108 -23.14 -27.46 -3.59
CA GLN A 108 -23.84 -28.71 -3.27
C GLN A 108 -25.05 -28.93 -4.17
N ASP A 109 -25.44 -27.93 -4.98
CA ASP A 109 -26.55 -28.07 -5.91
C ASP A 109 -26.25 -29.09 -7.02
N MET A 110 -24.98 -29.23 -7.48
CA MET A 110 -24.67 -30.17 -8.56
C MET A 110 -24.57 -31.64 -8.14
N ASP A 111 -24.22 -31.92 -6.89
CA ASP A 111 -24.30 -33.29 -6.35
C ASP A 111 -25.77 -33.71 -6.19
N ASP A 112 -26.65 -32.77 -5.80
CA ASP A 112 -28.10 -33.01 -5.67
C ASP A 112 -28.78 -33.21 -7.04
N TYR A 113 -28.39 -32.45 -8.08
CA TYR A 113 -28.88 -32.66 -9.45
C TYR A 113 -28.48 -34.04 -10.00
N ASP A 114 -27.24 -34.47 -9.79
CA ASP A 114 -26.76 -35.78 -10.28
C ASP A 114 -27.38 -36.94 -9.49
N GLU A 115 -27.69 -36.76 -8.21
CA GLU A 115 -28.37 -37.76 -7.37
C GLU A 115 -29.84 -37.89 -7.75
N VAL A 116 -30.57 -36.77 -7.87
CA VAL A 116 -31.98 -36.74 -8.29
C VAL A 116 -32.16 -37.35 -9.68
N ASN A 117 -31.32 -36.99 -10.65
CA ASN A 117 -31.40 -37.50 -12.02
C ASN A 117 -31.02 -39.00 -12.11
N ARG A 118 -30.17 -39.49 -11.19
CA ARG A 118 -29.87 -40.93 -11.07
C ARG A 118 -31.00 -41.70 -10.41
N VAL A 119 -31.75 -41.09 -9.48
CA VAL A 119 -32.94 -41.67 -8.85
C VAL A 119 -34.09 -41.76 -9.86
N GLU A 120 -34.40 -40.68 -10.59
CA GLU A 120 -35.46 -40.67 -11.61
C GLU A 120 -35.23 -41.75 -12.69
N ARG A 121 -33.99 -41.90 -13.17
CA ARG A 121 -33.64 -42.94 -14.16
C ARG A 121 -33.84 -44.37 -13.65
N LYS A 122 -33.81 -44.59 -12.33
CA LYS A 122 -34.06 -45.92 -11.73
C LYS A 122 -35.54 -46.24 -11.56
N GLU A 123 -36.41 -45.23 -11.50
CA GLU A 123 -37.87 -45.41 -11.38
C GLU A 123 -38.55 -45.64 -12.74
N GLU A 124 -37.91 -45.24 -13.85
CA GLU A 124 -38.40 -45.45 -15.22
C GLU A 124 -38.11 -46.86 -15.80
N VAL A 125 -37.39 -47.72 -15.09
CA VAL A 125 -36.99 -49.09 -15.52
C VAL A 125 -37.71 -50.16 -14.71
#